data_AF-A0A9D7N675-F1
#
_entry.id   AF-A0A9D7N675-F1
#
_cell.length_a   1.000
_cell.length_b   1.000
_cell.length_c   1.000
_cell.angle_alpha   90.00
_cell.angle_beta   90.00
_cell.angle_gamma   90.00
#
_symmetry.space_group_name_H-M   'P 1'
#
loop_
_entity.id
_entity.type
_entity.pdbx_description
1 polymer ?
#
loop_
_entity_poly.entity_id
_entity_poly.type
_entity_poly.pdbx_seq_one_letter_code
_entity_poly.pdbx_strand_id
1 'polypeptide(L)'
;MTLAHRLPLDISAHLRDLTERSIAGRWPILDSWGEPGATLTSVKVQDVPYDVRDPRAVAYLTIELAGGIRIDGMALRVNSRGELLVKFPPRERHHRRRGTAALPINDHARGAIEKAVLEALELQRPPALR
;
A
#
# COMPACT_ATOMS: atom_id res chain seq x y z
N MET A 1 -25.66 10.44 18.84
CA MET A 1 -24.21 10.53 19.11
C MET A 1 -23.49 9.94 17.90
N THR A 2 -22.96 10.81 17.04
CA THR A 2 -22.42 10.45 15.73
C THR A 2 -21.01 9.91 15.92
N LEU A 3 -20.81 8.60 15.67
CA LEU A 3 -19.51 7.96 15.60
C LEU A 3 -18.75 8.52 14.39
N ALA A 4 -18.12 9.68 14.58
CA ALA A 4 -17.08 10.15 13.69
C ALA A 4 -16.03 9.04 13.64
N HIS A 5 -16.00 8.32 12.50
CA HIS A 5 -14.91 7.43 12.13
C HIS A 5 -13.63 8.25 12.08
N ARG A 6 -12.99 8.39 13.25
CA ARG A 6 -11.58 8.72 13.36
C ARG A 6 -10.85 7.54 12.75
N LEU A 7 -10.61 7.62 11.44
CA LEU A 7 -9.30 7.24 10.97
C LEU A 7 -8.28 7.91 11.92
N PRO A 8 -7.32 7.17 12.51
CA PRO A 8 -6.49 7.72 13.55
C PRO A 8 -5.76 8.92 12.95
N LEU A 9 -5.94 10.11 13.55
CA LEU A 9 -5.12 11.30 13.30
C LEU A 9 -3.61 10.96 13.30
N ASP A 10 -3.26 9.87 13.98
CA ASP A 10 -1.94 9.25 14.05
C ASP A 10 -1.39 8.79 12.69
N ILE A 11 -2.20 8.17 11.83
CA ILE A 11 -1.70 7.62 10.54
C ILE A 11 -1.27 8.75 9.60
N SER A 12 -2.07 9.82 9.51
CA SER A 12 -1.73 10.95 8.64
C SER A 12 -0.49 11.70 9.14
N ALA A 13 -0.30 11.82 10.46
CA ALA A 13 0.89 12.43 11.04
C ALA A 13 2.14 11.55 10.82
N HIS A 14 2.01 10.24 11.05
CA HIS A 14 3.06 9.24 10.81
C HIS A 14 3.48 9.20 9.33
N LEU A 15 2.52 9.11 8.40
CA LEU A 15 2.81 9.13 6.96
C LEU A 15 3.44 10.45 6.50
N ARG A 16 3.09 11.58 7.13
CA ARG A 16 3.74 12.87 6.86
C ARG A 16 5.19 12.89 7.30
N ASP A 17 5.54 12.29 8.45
CA ASP A 17 6.95 12.15 8.85
C ASP A 17 7.74 11.25 7.88
N LEU A 18 7.08 10.23 7.33
CA LEU A 18 7.65 9.32 6.33
C LEU A 18 7.64 9.88 4.90
N THR A 19 6.96 11.00 4.65
CA THR A 19 6.81 11.57 3.32
C THR A 19 8.17 11.96 2.74
N GLU A 20 8.38 11.61 1.47
CA GLU A 20 9.64 11.78 0.73
C GLU A 20 10.83 10.95 1.26
N ARG A 21 10.66 10.22 2.38
CA ARG A 21 11.65 9.28 2.89
C ARG A 21 11.53 7.93 2.17
N SER A 22 12.67 7.34 1.88
CA SER A 22 12.78 5.95 1.45
C SER A 22 13.14 5.11 2.67
N ILE A 23 12.27 4.18 3.04
CA ILE A 23 12.51 3.22 4.11
C ILE A 23 13.16 2.00 3.47
N ALA A 24 14.46 1.82 3.71
CA ALA A 24 15.20 0.66 3.25
C ALA A 24 15.12 -0.47 4.29
N GLY A 25 15.03 -1.71 3.82
CA GLY A 25 14.99 -2.88 4.70
C GLY A 25 14.91 -4.17 3.91
N ARG A 26 14.51 -5.25 4.59
CA ARG A 26 14.27 -6.55 3.96
C ARG A 26 13.01 -7.16 4.55
N TRP A 27 11.93 -7.10 3.79
CA TRP A 27 10.67 -7.73 4.15
C TRP A 27 10.39 -8.86 3.15
N PRO A 28 10.53 -10.13 3.56
CA PRO A 28 10.26 -11.25 2.69
C PRO A 28 8.77 -11.31 2.34
N ILE A 29 8.47 -11.37 1.04
CA ILE A 29 7.14 -11.60 0.52
C ILE A 29 6.98 -13.11 0.44
N LEU A 30 6.24 -13.65 1.41
CA LEU A 30 5.99 -15.09 1.50
C LEU A 30 4.96 -15.53 0.47
N ASP A 31 5.23 -16.66 -0.17
CA ASP A 31 4.27 -17.33 -1.04
C ASP A 31 3.21 -18.11 -0.22
N SER A 32 2.32 -18.82 -0.91
CA SER A 32 1.23 -19.58 -0.28
C SER A 32 1.67 -20.70 0.65
N TRP A 33 2.95 -21.09 0.61
CA TRP A 33 3.55 -22.12 1.44
C TRP A 33 4.38 -21.53 2.58
N GLY A 34 4.48 -20.20 2.66
CA GLY A 34 5.31 -19.51 3.64
C GLY A 34 6.77 -19.38 3.22
N GLU A 35 7.11 -19.72 1.97
CA GLU A 35 8.48 -19.64 1.46
C GLU A 35 8.76 -18.24 0.89
N PRO A 36 9.97 -17.69 1.08
CA PRO A 36 10.31 -16.37 0.57
C PRO A 36 10.42 -16.39 -0.97
N GLY A 37 9.45 -15.79 -1.66
CA GLY A 37 9.45 -15.71 -3.12
C GLY A 37 10.12 -14.45 -3.66
N ALA A 38 9.69 -13.29 -3.18
CA ALA A 38 10.31 -11.99 -3.47
C ALA A 38 10.71 -11.31 -2.16
N THR A 39 11.59 -10.32 -2.21
CA THR A 39 11.94 -9.52 -1.03
C THR A 39 11.68 -8.06 -1.33
N LEU A 40 10.85 -7.41 -0.51
CA LEU A 40 10.70 -5.96 -0.53
C LEU A 40 11.94 -5.35 0.11
N THR A 41 12.59 -4.45 -0.61
CA THR A 41 13.88 -3.84 -0.23
C THR A 41 13.77 -2.37 0.11
N SER A 42 12.80 -1.66 -0.47
CA SER A 42 12.51 -0.29 -0.10
C SER A 42 11.04 0.06 -0.28
N VAL A 43 10.55 0.96 0.55
CA VAL A 43 9.24 1.61 0.40
C VAL A 43 9.45 3.12 0.49
N LYS A 44 9.02 3.85 -0.53
CA LYS A 44 8.99 5.31 -0.54
C LYS A 44 7.56 5.80 -0.46
N VAL A 45 7.30 6.70 0.49
CA VAL A 45 6.00 7.35 0.68
C VAL A 45 6.02 8.71 0.01
N GLN A 46 4.96 9.00 -0.73
CA GLN A 46 4.71 10.32 -1.31
C GLN A 46 3.34 10.80 -0.85
N ASP A 47 3.25 12.08 -0.49
CA ASP A 47 1.98 12.68 -0.10
C ASP A 47 0.98 12.62 -1.26
N VAL A 48 -0.30 12.66 -0.92
CA VAL A 48 -1.38 12.76 -1.90
C VAL A 48 -1.49 14.24 -2.28
N PRO A 49 -1.12 14.66 -3.50
CA PRO A 49 -1.36 16.03 -3.89
C PRO A 49 -2.84 16.38 -3.70
N TYR A 50 -3.12 17.60 -3.23
CA TYR A 50 -4.48 18.08 -2.90
C TYR A 50 -5.49 17.95 -4.07
N ASP A 51 -5.01 17.66 -5.28
CA ASP A 51 -5.75 17.56 -6.56
C ASP A 51 -6.04 16.11 -7.01
N VAL A 52 -6.17 15.15 -6.08
CA VAL A 52 -6.18 13.72 -6.43
C VAL A 52 -7.57 13.15 -6.71
N ARG A 53 -7.66 12.47 -7.86
CA ARG A 53 -8.77 11.68 -8.44
C ARG A 53 -9.27 10.48 -7.60
N ASP A 54 -8.71 10.24 -6.41
CA ASP A 54 -9.12 9.16 -5.48
C ASP A 54 -9.24 9.70 -4.05
N PRO A 55 -10.44 10.13 -3.60
CA PRO A 55 -10.64 10.81 -2.32
C PRO A 55 -10.42 9.92 -1.08
N ARG A 56 -10.06 8.64 -1.27
CA ARG A 56 -9.73 7.71 -0.17
C ARG A 56 -8.26 7.32 -0.14
N ALA A 57 -7.42 7.86 -1.02
CA ALA A 57 -5.99 7.71 -0.94
C ALA A 57 -5.45 8.58 0.19
N VAL A 58 -4.58 8.00 1.01
CA VAL A 58 -3.89 8.70 2.11
C VAL A 58 -2.39 8.89 1.85
N ALA A 59 -1.81 8.09 0.95
CA ALA A 59 -0.47 8.28 0.41
C ALA A 59 -0.32 7.54 -0.92
N TYR A 60 0.60 8.02 -1.77
CA TYR A 60 1.14 7.23 -2.86
C TYR A 60 2.42 6.53 -2.42
N LEU A 61 2.64 5.34 -2.96
CA LEU A 61 3.75 4.48 -2.60
C LEU A 61 4.53 4.10 -3.85
N THR A 62 5.84 4.01 -3.68
CA THR A 62 6.74 3.30 -4.59
C THR A 62 7.42 2.20 -3.81
N ILE A 63 7.52 1.01 -4.38
CA ILE A 63 8.23 -0.11 -3.77
C ILE A 63 9.33 -0.61 -4.68
N GLU A 64 10.41 -1.12 -4.09
CA GLU A 64 11.47 -1.81 -4.81
C GLU A 64 11.65 -3.21 -4.26
N LEU A 65 11.70 -4.19 -5.17
CA LEU A 65 11.94 -5.58 -4.85
C LEU A 65 13.41 -5.95 -5.14
N ALA A 66 13.91 -6.95 -4.42
CA ALA A 66 15.18 -7.58 -4.72
C ALA A 66 15.22 -8.02 -6.20
N GLY A 67 16.35 -7.76 -6.87
CA GLY A 67 16.47 -7.92 -8.32
C GLY A 67 16.22 -6.63 -9.11
N GLY A 68 16.02 -5.49 -8.44
CA GLY A 68 15.95 -4.17 -9.08
C GLY A 68 14.60 -3.83 -9.71
N ILE A 69 13.53 -4.58 -9.36
CA ILE A 69 12.18 -4.32 -9.85
C ILE A 69 11.57 -3.19 -9.03
N ARG A 70 11.17 -2.12 -9.71
CA ARG A 70 10.50 -0.96 -9.10
C ARG A 70 9.04 -0.87 -9.54
N ILE A 71 8.15 -0.63 -8.58
CA ILE A 71 6.72 -0.44 -8.82
C ILE A 71 6.31 0.92 -8.27
N ASP A 72 6.08 1.87 -9.17
CA ASP A 72 5.58 3.21 -8.86
C ASP A 72 4.04 3.26 -8.92
N GLY A 73 3.46 4.28 -8.28
CA GLY A 73 2.03 4.58 -8.40
C GLY A 73 1.09 3.65 -7.62
N MET A 74 1.62 2.92 -6.63
CA MET A 74 0.78 2.24 -5.65
C MET A 74 0.10 3.28 -4.74
N ALA A 75 -1.04 2.94 -4.15
CA ALA A 75 -1.77 3.85 -3.28
C ALA A 75 -2.11 3.18 -1.95
N LEU A 76 -1.79 3.83 -0.84
CA LEU A 76 -2.32 3.48 0.47
C LEU A 76 -3.70 4.13 0.61
N ARG A 77 -4.70 3.33 0.99
CA ARG A 77 -6.08 3.77 1.11
C ARG A 77 -6.69 3.33 2.42
N VAL A 78 -7.73 4.04 2.81
CA VAL A 78 -8.62 3.58 3.87
C VAL A 78 -9.97 3.22 3.26
N ASN A 79 -10.49 2.05 3.60
CA ASN A 79 -11.84 1.66 3.21
C ASN A 79 -12.92 2.27 4.14
N SER A 80 -14.19 2.02 3.82
CA SER A 80 -15.32 2.51 4.61
C SER A 80 -15.41 1.89 6.02
N ARG A 81 -14.63 0.85 6.31
CA ARG A 81 -14.53 0.20 7.63
C ARG A 81 -13.35 0.74 8.44
N GLY A 82 -12.60 1.72 7.93
CA GLY A 82 -11.40 2.24 8.59
C GLY A 82 -10.15 1.39 8.40
N GLU A 83 -10.18 0.36 7.54
CA GLU A 83 -9.04 -0.53 7.32
C GLU A 83 -8.09 0.03 6.26
N LEU A 84 -6.79 -0.05 6.55
CA LEU A 84 -5.74 0.26 5.60
C LEU A 84 -5.63 -0.83 4.53
N LEU A 85 -5.54 -0.39 3.27
CA LEU A 85 -5.40 -1.25 2.11
C LEU A 85 -4.36 -0.67 1.16
N VAL A 86 -3.54 -1.55 0.58
CA VAL A 86 -2.61 -1.19 -0.49
C VAL A 86 -3.26 -1.49 -1.84
N LYS A 87 -3.33 -0.48 -2.72
CA LYS A 87 -3.78 -0.62 -4.10
C LYS A 87 -2.61 -0.55 -5.06
N PHE A 88 -2.63 -1.46 -6.02
CA PHE A 88 -1.65 -1.55 -7.08
C PHE A 88 -1.94 -0.49 -8.16
N PRO A 89 -0.91 -0.03 -8.90
CA PRO A 89 -1.04 1.05 -9.86
C PRO A 89 -2.11 0.74 -10.90
N PRO A 90 -3.08 1.64 -11.11
CA PRO A 90 -4.08 1.45 -12.15
C PRO A 90 -3.42 1.55 -13.53
N ARG A 91 -3.82 0.69 -14.46
CA ARG A 91 -3.60 0.85 -15.90
C ARG A 91 -4.83 1.53 -16.49
N GLU A 92 -4.66 2.75 -16.98
CA GLU A 92 -5.70 3.40 -17.76
C GLU A 92 -5.75 2.70 -19.14
N ARG A 93 -6.85 2.00 -19.44
CA ARG A 93 -7.11 1.53 -20.80
C ARG A 93 -7.92 2.60 -21.53
N HIS A 94 -7.58 2.84 -22.80
CA HIS A 94 -8.15 3.85 -23.71
C HIS A 94 -9.69 3.88 -23.85
N HIS A 95 -10.44 3.02 -23.17
CA HIS A 95 -11.91 2.91 -23.22
C HIS A 95 -12.57 2.84 -21.84
N ARG A 96 -12.22 3.75 -20.92
CA ARG A 96 -12.86 3.91 -19.58
C ARG A 96 -12.89 2.66 -18.68
N ARG A 97 -12.15 1.59 -19.02
CA ARG A 97 -11.93 0.43 -18.15
C ARG A 97 -10.60 0.60 -17.41
N ARG A 98 -10.66 0.74 -16.09
CA ARG A 98 -9.46 0.74 -15.23
C ARG A 98 -8.97 -0.71 -15.12
N GLY A 99 -7.80 -1.01 -15.66
CA GLY A 99 -7.04 -2.22 -15.34
C GLY A 99 -6.02 -1.92 -14.24
N THR A 100 -5.16 -2.88 -13.91
CA THR A 100 -3.99 -2.67 -13.04
C THR A 100 -2.71 -2.84 -13.89
N ALA A 101 -1.72 -1.97 -13.73
CA ALA A 101 -0.50 -1.94 -14.55
C ALA A 101 0.49 -3.03 -14.12
N ALA A 102 0.61 -3.25 -12.83
CA ALA A 102 1.32 -4.36 -12.21
C ALA A 102 0.38 -5.05 -11.23
N LEU A 103 0.08 -6.33 -11.44
CA LEU A 103 -0.79 -7.10 -10.55
C LEU A 103 -0.04 -8.32 -10.03
N PRO A 104 -0.14 -8.63 -8.72
CA PRO A 104 0.27 -9.92 -8.21
C PRO A 104 -0.47 -11.05 -8.94
N ILE A 105 0.22 -12.16 -9.18
CA ILE A 105 -0.30 -13.30 -9.94
C ILE A 105 -1.53 -13.96 -9.27
N ASN A 106 -1.63 -13.86 -7.95
CA ASN A 106 -2.74 -14.40 -7.16
C ASN A 106 -3.02 -13.54 -5.91
N ASP A 107 -4.14 -13.82 -5.23
CA ASP A 107 -4.58 -13.08 -4.05
C ASP A 107 -3.64 -13.28 -2.85
N HIS A 108 -2.95 -14.42 -2.78
CA HIS A 108 -1.94 -14.67 -1.76
C HIS A 108 -0.76 -13.69 -1.89
N ALA A 109 -0.18 -13.58 -3.08
CA ALA A 109 0.90 -12.66 -3.37
C ALA A 109 0.47 -11.21 -3.15
N ARG A 110 -0.80 -10.88 -3.44
CA ARG A 110 -1.38 -9.57 -3.10
C ARG A 110 -1.37 -9.31 -1.61
N GLY A 111 -1.88 -10.24 -0.81
CA GLY A 111 -1.90 -10.14 0.65
C GLY A 111 -0.51 -10.07 1.26
N ALA A 112 0.45 -10.83 0.72
CA ALA A 112 1.84 -10.84 1.18
C ALA A 112 2.56 -9.50 0.90
N ILE A 113 2.37 -8.93 -0.30
CA ILE A 113 2.90 -7.59 -0.62
C ILE A 113 2.25 -6.53 0.26
N GLU A 114 0.93 -6.58 0.42
CA GLU A 114 0.21 -5.65 1.30
C GLU A 114 0.72 -5.72 2.73
N LYS A 115 0.90 -6.93 3.27
CA LYS A 115 1.48 -7.15 4.59
C LYS A 115 2.90 -6.59 4.71
N ALA A 116 3.80 -6.92 3.78
CA ALA A 116 5.18 -6.45 3.80
C ALA A 116 5.27 -4.92 3.73
N VAL A 117 4.42 -4.28 2.92
CA VAL A 117 4.36 -2.81 2.82
C VAL A 117 3.85 -2.18 4.12
N LEU A 118 2.79 -2.74 4.71
CA LEU A 118 2.27 -2.24 5.99
C LEU A 118 3.30 -2.42 7.12
N GLU A 119 3.97 -3.57 7.18
CA GLU A 119 5.06 -3.82 8.14
C GLU A 119 6.23 -2.85 7.94
N ALA A 120 6.63 -2.57 6.69
CA ALA A 120 7.68 -1.60 6.39
C ALA A 120 7.34 -0.17 6.81
N LEU A 121 6.05 0.18 6.83
CA LEU A 121 5.54 1.47 7.30
C LEU A 121 5.21 1.46 8.81
N GLU A 122 5.48 0.37 9.51
CA GLU A 122 5.09 0.16 10.92
C GLU A 122 3.57 0.33 11.16
N LEU A 123 2.77 0.05 10.13
CA LEU A 123 1.31 0.12 10.17
C LEU A 123 0.73 -1.26 10.45
N GLN A 124 -0.19 -1.34 11.41
CA GLN A 124 -0.96 -2.57 11.63
C GLN A 124 -2.21 -2.58 10.75
N ARG A 125 -2.41 -3.68 10.02
CA ARG A 125 -3.72 -3.97 9.45
C ARG A 125 -4.68 -4.21 10.63
N PRO A 126 -5.77 -3.43 10.80
CA PRO A 126 -6.73 -3.75 11.84
C PRO A 126 -7.23 -5.18 11.63
N PRO A 127 -7.50 -5.94 12.72
CA PRO A 127 -8.00 -7.29 12.61
C PRO A 127 -9.29 -7.25 11.80
N ALA A 128 -9.38 -8.09 10.76
CA ALA A 128 -10.61 -8.26 10.01
C ALA A 128 -11.69 -8.70 11.01
N LEU A 129 -12.64 -7.82 11.29
CA LEU A 129 -13.82 -8.18 12.09
C LEU A 129 -14.56 -9.27 11.31
N ARG A 130 -14.44 -10.50 11.82
CA ARG A 130 -15.23 -11.66 11.39
C ARG A 130 -16.64 -11.55 11.96
#